data_AF-A0A1B7WHJ9-F1
#
_entry.id   AF-A0A1B7WHJ9-F1
#
_cell.length_a   1.000
_cell.length_b   1.000
_cell.length_c   1.000
_cell.angle_alpha   90.00
_cell.angle_beta   90.00
_cell.angle_gamma   90.00
#
_symmetry.space_group_name_H-M   'P 1'
#
loop_
_entity.id
_entity.type
_entity.pdbx_description
1 polymer ?
#
loop_
_entity_poly.entity_id
_entity_poly.type
_entity_poly.pdbx_seq_one_letter_code
_entity_poly.pdbx_strand_id
1 'polypeptide(L)'
;MEDYQAAFMERHTDTETLNPIRKIGAMHFGGVTIECLLKAIICNTLPGVTSQNLRTHSYAELLKQHNKLKSKIDNFSEVRKWLDQVENPMGQHFIDMRYSGIEPDELNYKRWLHAYQSIKSWLLRQATQL
;
A
#
# COMPACT_ATOMS: atom_id res chain seq x y z
N MET A 1 17.84 -11.23 -2.94
CA MET A 1 16.86 -10.21 -3.36
C MET A 1 15.78 -10.20 -2.28
N GLU A 2 15.26 -9.05 -1.89
CA GLU A 2 14.21 -8.96 -0.85
C GLU A 2 12.94 -9.66 -1.35
N ASP A 3 12.36 -10.55 -0.54
CA ASP A 3 11.13 -11.27 -0.88
C ASP A 3 9.92 -10.41 -0.52
N TYR A 4 9.51 -9.56 -1.46
CA TYR A 4 8.38 -8.65 -1.26
C TYR A 4 7.03 -9.38 -1.15
N GLN A 5 6.91 -10.59 -1.68
CA GLN A 5 5.69 -11.38 -1.55
C GLN A 5 5.54 -11.90 -0.12
N ALA A 6 6.60 -12.47 0.45
CA ALA A 6 6.63 -12.86 1.86
C ALA A 6 6.44 -11.63 2.77
N ALA A 7 7.14 -10.53 2.49
CA ALA A 7 6.97 -9.28 3.24
C ALA A 7 5.52 -8.78 3.20
N PHE A 8 4.84 -8.82 2.05
CA PHE A 8 3.42 -8.47 1.95
C PHE A 8 2.55 -9.33 2.90
N MET A 9 2.76 -10.64 2.95
CA MET A 9 1.98 -11.54 3.82
C MET A 9 2.19 -11.23 5.31
N GLU A 10 3.44 -11.00 5.72
CA GLU A 10 3.77 -10.65 7.11
C GLU A 10 3.17 -9.28 7.50
N ARG A 11 3.32 -8.26 6.64
CA ARG A 11 2.77 -6.92 6.90
C ARG A 11 1.25 -6.90 6.88
N HIS A 12 0.62 -7.74 6.06
CA HIS A 12 -0.81 -7.94 6.10
C HIS A 12 -1.25 -8.51 7.46
N THR A 13 -0.54 -9.52 7.97
CA THR A 13 -0.79 -10.10 9.30
C THR A 13 -0.63 -9.05 10.41
N ASP A 14 0.42 -8.23 10.35
CA ASP A 14 0.62 -7.13 11.31
C ASP A 14 -0.56 -6.15 11.28
N THR A 15 -1.01 -5.78 10.08
CA THR A 15 -2.13 -4.84 9.89
C THR A 15 -3.43 -5.38 10.47
N GLU A 16 -3.77 -6.64 10.21
CA GLU A 16 -4.99 -7.26 10.76
C GLU A 16 -4.91 -7.43 12.28
N THR A 17 -3.72 -7.78 12.81
CA THR A 17 -3.51 -7.92 14.26
C THR A 17 -3.72 -6.60 14.99
N LEU A 18 -3.32 -5.49 14.38
CA LEU A 18 -3.45 -4.14 14.96
C LEU A 18 -4.81 -3.51 14.71
N ASN A 19 -5.60 -4.00 13.77
CA ASN A 19 -6.93 -3.49 13.46
C ASN A 19 -7.99 -4.07 14.43
N PRO A 20 -8.81 -3.26 15.13
CA PRO A 20 -8.71 -1.82 15.34
C PRO A 20 -7.97 -1.44 16.64
N ILE A 21 -7.31 -2.40 17.30
CA ILE A 21 -6.65 -2.27 18.62
C ILE A 21 -5.70 -1.06 18.69
N ARG A 22 -4.95 -0.79 17.62
CA ARG A 22 -3.98 0.31 17.51
C ARG A 22 -4.09 0.94 16.12
N LYS A 23 -4.98 1.93 15.96
CA LYS A 23 -5.30 2.50 14.64
C LYS A 23 -4.11 3.11 13.93
N ILE A 24 -3.26 3.85 14.65
CA ILE A 24 -2.01 4.41 14.09
C ILE A 24 -1.11 3.30 13.56
N GLY A 25 -0.96 2.21 14.33
CA GLY A 25 -0.17 1.05 13.93
C GLY A 25 -0.76 0.36 12.70
N ALA A 26 -2.08 0.15 12.68
CA ALA A 26 -2.77 -0.41 11.53
C ALA A 26 -2.63 0.47 10.27
N MET A 27 -2.73 1.80 10.41
CA MET A 27 -2.53 2.75 9.30
C MET A 27 -1.10 2.69 8.74
N HIS A 28 -0.11 2.69 9.62
CA HIS A 28 1.29 2.53 9.24
C HIS A 28 1.52 1.21 8.48
N PHE A 29 1.19 0.08 9.11
CA PHE A 29 1.45 -1.23 8.53
C PHE A 29 0.58 -1.53 7.31
N GLY A 30 -0.64 -0.99 7.24
CA GLY A 30 -1.46 -1.13 6.04
C GLY A 30 -0.86 -0.37 4.85
N GLY A 31 -0.23 0.78 5.10
CA GLY A 31 0.58 1.45 4.09
C GLY A 31 1.79 0.63 3.64
N VAL A 32 2.54 0.05 4.59
CA VAL A 32 3.67 -0.85 4.27
C VAL A 32 3.19 -2.10 3.53
N THR A 33 2.01 -2.63 3.86
CA THR A 33 1.42 -3.79 3.20
C THR A 33 1.17 -3.53 1.72
N ILE A 34 0.56 -2.38 1.39
CA ILE A 34 0.33 -1.99 -0.01
C ILE A 34 1.65 -1.70 -0.73
N GLU A 35 2.64 -1.10 -0.05
CA GLU A 35 3.98 -0.91 -0.60
C GLU A 35 4.62 -2.24 -1.01
N CYS A 36 4.64 -3.22 -0.11
CA CYS A 36 5.19 -4.55 -0.37
C CYS A 36 4.43 -5.24 -1.51
N LEU A 37 3.11 -5.14 -1.55
CA LEU A 37 2.31 -5.72 -2.63
C LEU A 37 2.65 -5.09 -3.99
N LEU A 38 2.79 -3.77 -4.06
CA LEU A 38 3.21 -3.08 -5.29
C LEU A 38 4.61 -3.54 -5.73
N LYS A 39 5.56 -3.60 -4.80
CA LYS A 39 6.93 -4.07 -5.07
C LYS A 39 6.94 -5.52 -5.56
N ALA A 40 6.14 -6.40 -4.95
CA ALA A 40 5.99 -7.78 -5.37
C ALA A 40 5.44 -7.88 -6.79
N ILE A 41 4.38 -7.15 -7.12
CA ILE A 41 3.81 -7.11 -8.48
C ILE A 41 4.88 -6.65 -9.48
N ILE A 42 5.60 -5.56 -9.18
CA ILE A 42 6.64 -5.02 -10.05
C ILE A 42 7.76 -6.05 -10.29
N CYS A 43 8.30 -6.65 -9.23
CA CYS A 43 9.36 -7.65 -9.34
C CYS A 43 8.92 -8.91 -10.10
N ASN A 44 7.66 -9.33 -9.94
CA ASN A 44 7.15 -10.55 -10.59
C ASN A 44 6.81 -10.35 -12.07
N THR A 45 6.56 -9.11 -12.50
CA THR A 45 6.07 -8.81 -13.87
C THR A 45 7.10 -8.11 -14.75
N LEU A 46 8.14 -7.51 -14.18
CA LEU A 46 9.18 -6.79 -14.93
C LEU A 46 10.56 -7.45 -14.78
N PRO A 47 11.21 -7.85 -15.89
CA PRO A 47 12.54 -8.42 -15.84
C PRO A 47 13.58 -7.34 -15.46
N GLY A 48 14.58 -7.73 -14.66
CA GLY A 48 15.72 -6.88 -14.31
C GLY A 48 15.46 -5.82 -13.25
N VAL A 49 14.23 -5.70 -12.73
CA VAL A 49 13.96 -4.84 -11.56
C VAL A 49 14.49 -5.53 -10.30
N THR A 50 15.32 -4.82 -9.55
CA THR A 50 15.90 -5.30 -8.29
C THR A 50 15.39 -4.47 -7.11
N SER A 51 15.61 -4.96 -5.88
CA SER A 51 15.29 -4.20 -4.67
C SER A 51 16.00 -2.84 -4.60
N GLN A 52 17.14 -2.68 -5.29
CA GLN A 52 17.84 -1.39 -5.36
C GLN A 52 17.05 -0.34 -6.17
N ASN A 53 16.23 -0.77 -7.13
CA ASN A 53 15.34 0.11 -7.90
C ASN A 53 14.09 0.52 -7.11
N LEU A 54 13.79 -0.15 -6.00
CA LEU A 54 12.53 -0.01 -5.24
C LEU A 54 12.74 0.49 -3.81
N ARG A 55 13.81 1.25 -3.54
CA ARG A 55 14.12 1.79 -2.19
C ARG A 55 13.22 2.92 -1.70
N THR A 56 12.20 3.29 -2.47
CA THR A 56 11.23 4.33 -2.12
C THR A 56 10.06 3.76 -1.32
N HIS A 57 9.45 4.61 -0.51
CA HIS A 57 8.18 4.35 0.17
C HIS A 57 6.99 5.00 -0.54
N SER A 58 7.23 5.81 -1.58
CA SER A 58 6.14 6.45 -2.33
C SER A 58 5.58 5.51 -3.39
N TYR A 59 4.27 5.33 -3.38
CA TYR A 59 3.57 4.53 -4.38
C TYR A 59 3.66 5.15 -5.76
N ALA A 60 3.60 6.48 -5.86
CA ALA A 60 3.76 7.17 -7.13
C ALA A 60 5.10 6.86 -7.80
N GLU A 61 6.20 6.87 -7.04
CA GLU A 61 7.53 6.53 -7.55
C GLU A 61 7.65 5.04 -7.92
N LEU A 62 7.06 4.13 -7.14
CA LEU A 62 7.01 2.70 -7.50
C LEU A 62 6.25 2.50 -8.82
N LEU A 63 5.12 3.16 -8.99
CA LEU A 63 4.28 3.01 -10.19
C LEU A 63 4.94 3.55 -11.46
N LYS A 64 5.87 4.50 -11.38
CA LYS A 64 6.67 4.93 -12.54
C LYS A 64 7.50 3.80 -13.14
N GLN A 65 7.84 2.78 -12.36
CA GLN A 65 8.57 1.61 -12.85
C GLN A 65 7.67 0.67 -13.67
N HIS A 66 6.34 0.75 -13.53
CA HIS A 66 5.40 -0.17 -14.16
C HIS A 66 4.27 0.56 -14.89
N ASN A 67 4.55 1.01 -16.12
CA ASN A 67 3.62 1.81 -16.95
C ASN A 67 2.22 1.20 -17.13
N LYS A 68 2.12 -0.12 -17.36
CA LYS A 68 0.82 -0.82 -17.53
C LYS A 68 -0.03 -0.77 -16.24
N LEU A 69 0.56 -1.05 -15.08
CA LEU A 69 -0.14 -0.96 -13.79
C LEU A 69 -0.50 0.49 -13.46
N LYS A 70 0.42 1.44 -13.68
CA LYS A 70 0.16 2.87 -13.52
C LYS A 70 -1.03 3.33 -14.36
N SER A 71 -1.04 2.99 -15.66
CA SER A 71 -2.13 3.30 -16.58
C SER A 71 -3.47 2.73 -16.12
N LYS A 72 -3.50 1.47 -15.66
CA LYS A 72 -4.71 0.88 -15.08
C LYS A 72 -5.21 1.69 -13.88
N ILE A 73 -4.34 2.06 -12.93
CA ILE A 73 -4.73 2.86 -11.76
C ILE A 73 -5.24 4.25 -12.17
N ASP A 74 -4.56 4.91 -13.13
CA ASP A 74 -4.95 6.24 -13.61
C ASP A 74 -6.30 6.26 -14.32
N ASN A 75 -6.67 5.17 -15.00
CA ASN A 75 -7.95 5.06 -15.69
C ASN A 75 -9.14 4.82 -14.74
N PHE A 76 -8.89 4.45 -13.48
CA PHE A 76 -9.93 4.26 -12.46
C PHE A 76 -9.72 5.24 -11.30
N SER A 77 -10.38 6.40 -11.37
CA SER A 77 -10.24 7.49 -10.38
C SER A 77 -10.45 7.04 -8.94
N GLU A 78 -11.36 6.08 -8.72
CA GLU A 78 -11.62 5.51 -7.40
C GLU A 78 -10.43 4.70 -6.87
N VAL A 79 -9.76 3.93 -7.72
CA VAL A 79 -8.55 3.16 -7.36
C VAL A 79 -7.41 4.12 -7.01
N ARG A 80 -7.21 5.17 -7.81
CA ARG A 80 -6.24 6.24 -7.53
C ARG A 80 -6.53 6.91 -6.19
N LYS A 81 -7.80 7.16 -5.87
CA LYS A 81 -8.23 7.72 -4.58
C LYS A 81 -7.94 6.79 -3.41
N TRP A 82 -8.24 5.49 -3.52
CA TRP A 82 -7.91 4.54 -2.45
C TRP A 82 -6.41 4.46 -2.20
N LEU A 83 -5.62 4.47 -3.27
CA LEU A 83 -4.16 4.43 -3.20
C LEU A 83 -3.62 5.66 -2.44
N ASP A 84 -4.08 6.86 -2.79
CA ASP A 84 -3.71 8.10 -2.10
C ASP A 84 -4.16 8.12 -0.63
N GLN A 85 -5.37 7.63 -0.33
CA GLN A 85 -5.88 7.56 1.05
C GLN A 85 -5.06 6.62 1.94
N VAL A 86 -4.46 5.57 1.36
CA VAL A 86 -3.60 4.63 2.09
C VAL A 86 -2.16 5.12 2.17
N GLU A 87 -1.67 5.82 1.14
CA GLU A 87 -0.34 6.46 1.16
C GLU A 87 -0.30 7.59 2.19
N ASN A 88 -1.39 8.36 2.27
CA ASN A 88 -1.51 9.59 3.05
C ASN A 88 -2.70 9.55 4.04
N PRO A 89 -2.76 8.59 4.98
CA PRO A 89 -3.80 8.57 6.01
C PRO A 89 -3.83 9.90 6.77
N MET A 90 -5.02 10.52 6.85
CA MET A 90 -5.22 11.81 7.51
C MET A 90 -4.30 12.93 6.98
N GLY A 91 -3.84 12.84 5.73
CA GLY A 91 -2.94 13.81 5.12
C GLY A 91 -1.47 13.67 5.54
N GLN A 92 -1.12 12.60 6.26
CA GLN A 92 0.25 12.28 6.64
C GLN A 92 0.69 10.98 5.97
N HIS A 93 1.94 10.92 5.48
CA HIS A 93 2.45 9.73 4.84
C HIS A 93 2.48 8.54 5.82
N PHE A 94 2.14 7.32 5.38
CA PHE A 94 2.01 6.15 6.26
C PHE A 94 3.29 5.82 7.04
N ILE A 95 4.48 6.16 6.52
CA ILE A 95 5.75 6.00 7.24
C ILE A 95 5.83 6.94 8.46
N ASP A 96 5.28 8.14 8.33
CA ASP A 96 5.33 9.17 9.37
C ASP A 96 4.25 8.97 10.43
N MET A 97 3.21 8.17 10.14
CA MET A 97 2.20 7.77 11.12
C MET A 97 2.82 7.19 12.40
N ARG A 98 3.99 6.53 12.32
CA ARG A 98 4.72 6.02 13.49
C ARG A 98 5.07 7.08 14.54
N TYR A 99 5.14 8.35 14.12
CA TYR A 99 5.47 9.49 14.96
C TYR A 99 4.23 10.35 15.28
N SER A 100 3.05 9.98 14.77
CA SER A 100 1.82 10.70 15.11
C SER A 100 1.44 10.44 16.56
N GLY A 101 1.23 11.51 17.31
CA GLY A 101 0.60 11.47 18.64
C GLY A 101 -0.91 11.66 18.60
N ILE A 102 -1.49 11.87 17.41
CA ILE A 102 -2.92 12.16 17.23
C ILE A 102 -3.62 10.88 16.79
N GLU A 103 -4.47 10.36 17.67
CA GLU A 103 -5.24 9.15 17.38
C GLU A 103 -6.33 9.44 16.33
N PRO A 104 -6.47 8.60 15.29
CA PRO A 104 -7.54 8.72 14.30
C PRO A 104 -8.93 8.58 14.92
N ASP A 105 -9.82 9.52 14.62
CA ASP A 105 -11.24 9.35 14.92
C ASP A 105 -11.85 8.19 14.11
N GLU A 106 -13.02 7.72 14.54
CA GLU A 106 -13.73 6.60 13.91
C GLU A 106 -14.05 6.83 12.43
N LEU A 107 -14.38 8.06 12.05
CA LEU A 107 -14.77 8.38 10.67
C LEU A 107 -13.55 8.29 9.74
N ASN A 108 -12.44 8.91 10.14
CA ASN A 108 -11.17 8.87 9.43
C ASN A 108 -10.62 7.44 9.36
N TYR A 109 -10.69 6.69 10.46
CA TYR A 109 -10.24 5.31 10.47
C TYR A 109 -11.07 4.41 9.53
N LYS A 110 -12.41 4.51 9.57
CA LYS A 110 -13.28 3.72 8.68
C LYS A 110 -13.07 4.06 7.21
N ARG A 111 -12.86 5.34 6.88
CA ARG A 111 -12.54 5.77 5.51
C ARG A 111 -11.23 5.16 5.02
N TRP A 112 -10.18 5.22 5.84
CA TRP A 112 -8.90 4.60 5.53
C TRP A 112 -9.03 3.07 5.40
N LEU A 113 -9.73 2.41 6.33
CA LEU A 113 -9.89 0.96 6.32
C LEU A 113 -10.60 0.47 5.05
N HIS A 114 -11.65 1.19 4.63
CA HIS A 114 -12.34 0.91 3.36
C HIS A 114 -11.39 1.04 2.17
N ALA A 115 -10.59 2.11 2.12
CA ALA A 115 -9.60 2.34 1.07
C ALA A 115 -8.56 1.22 1.03
N TYR A 116 -7.98 0.87 2.19
CA TYR A 116 -7.01 -0.21 2.35
C TYR A 116 -7.54 -1.56 1.86
N GLN A 117 -8.73 -1.95 2.30
CA GLN A 117 -9.36 -3.21 1.87
C GLN A 117 -9.61 -3.20 0.36
N SER A 118 -10.14 -2.10 -0.17
CA SER A 118 -10.49 -1.96 -1.58
C SER A 118 -9.26 -2.01 -2.49
N ILE A 119 -8.21 -1.25 -2.18
CA ILE A 119 -6.98 -1.23 -2.98
C ILE A 119 -6.22 -2.55 -2.89
N LYS A 120 -6.15 -3.18 -1.71
CA LYS A 120 -5.53 -4.49 -1.53
C LYS A 120 -6.21 -5.53 -2.41
N SER A 121 -7.53 -5.65 -2.32
CA SER A 121 -8.30 -6.60 -3.13
C SER A 121 -8.19 -6.30 -4.64
N TRP A 122 -8.12 -5.03 -5.03
CA TRP A 122 -7.94 -4.65 -6.43
C TRP A 122 -6.56 -5.02 -6.96
N LEU A 123 -5.49 -4.73 -6.21
CA LEU A 123 -4.11 -5.05 -6.57
C LEU A 123 -3.85 -6.56 -6.65
N LEU A 124 -4.41 -7.34 -5.71
CA LEU A 124 -4.33 -8.80 -5.76
C LEU A 124 -4.96 -9.37 -7.04
N ARG A 125 -6.06 -8.78 -7.53
CA ARG A 125 -6.63 -9.16 -8.83
C ARG A 125 -5.75 -8.73 -10.01
N GLN A 126 -5.05 -7.61 -9.91
CA GLN A 126 -4.12 -7.21 -10.98
C GLN A 126 -2.89 -8.12 -11.03
N ALA A 127 -2.41 -8.60 -9.89
CA ALA A 127 -1.27 -9.51 -9.81
C ALA A 127 -1.49 -10.81 -10.60
N THR A 128 -2.75 -11.26 -10.79
CA THR A 128 -3.09 -12.45 -11.58
C THR A 128 -3.39 -12.16 -13.06
N GLN A 129 -3.47 -10.88 -13.45
CA GLN A 129 -3.91 -10.43 -14.78
C GLN A 129 -2.84 -9.64 -15.56
N LEU A 130 -1.70 -9.33 -14.93
CA LEU A 130 -0.64 -8.52 -15.51
C LEU A 130 0.35 -9.35 -16.30
#